data_AF-A0A835D5T3-F1
#
_entry.id   AF-A0A835D5T3-F1
#
_cell.length_a   1.000
_cell.length_b   1.000
_cell.length_c   1.000
_cell.angle_alpha   90.00
_cell.angle_beta   90.00
_cell.angle_gamma   90.00
#
_symmetry.space_group_name_H-M   'P 1'
#
loop_
_entity.id
_entity.type
_entity.pdbx_description
1 polymer ?
#
loop_
_entity_poly.entity_id
_entity_poly.type
_entity_poly.pdbx_seq_one_letter_code
_entity_poly.pdbx_strand_id
1 'polypeptide(L)'
;MKSFMISFIFAMVMTLVITLTATPTMEEPHFEVDKDTATDTSDLPLPESLKPSYLRGTSRFLAQKPRVVMTCDKFPRVCGAKSSPGPDCCKKQCVNVMTDRSNCGMCGRKCKYSEMCCQGECVNPSSDKKHCGKCNNKCKKGSACLYGMCSYA
;
A
#
# COMPACT_ATOMS: atom_id res chain seq x y z
N MET A 1 -51.06 -28.28 4.83
CA MET A 1 -50.38 -27.81 3.59
C MET A 1 -49.35 -26.70 3.86
N LYS A 2 -49.71 -25.59 4.54
CA LYS A 2 -48.76 -24.50 4.86
C LYS A 2 -47.62 -24.89 5.81
N SER A 3 -47.89 -25.69 6.84
CA SER A 3 -46.86 -26.21 7.76
C SER A 3 -45.86 -27.15 7.07
N PHE A 4 -46.34 -28.02 6.18
CA PHE A 4 -45.48 -28.89 5.38
C PHE A 4 -44.56 -28.09 4.44
N MET A 5 -45.07 -27.04 3.79
CA MET A 5 -44.26 -26.17 2.92
C MET A 5 -43.15 -25.45 3.70
N ILE A 6 -43.42 -25.03 4.94
CA ILE A 6 -42.41 -24.38 5.80
C ILE A 6 -41.33 -25.37 6.22
N SER A 7 -41.70 -26.61 6.57
CA SER A 7 -40.74 -27.67 6.91
C SER A 7 -39.83 -28.04 5.73
N PHE A 8 -40.36 -28.11 4.51
CA PHE A 8 -39.58 -28.34 3.30
C PHE A 8 -38.59 -27.20 3.01
N ILE A 9 -39.00 -25.94 3.22
CA ILE A 9 -38.12 -24.78 3.04
C ILE A 9 -36.96 -24.81 4.05
N PHE A 10 -37.21 -25.12 5.32
CA PHE A 10 -36.14 -25.25 6.32
C PHE A 10 -35.18 -26.40 6.01
N ALA A 11 -35.68 -27.55 5.54
CA ALA A 11 -34.84 -28.68 5.13
C ALA A 11 -33.91 -28.30 3.95
N MET A 12 -34.42 -27.58 2.95
CA MET A 12 -33.64 -27.12 1.80
C MET A 12 -32.57 -26.07 2.17
N VAL A 13 -32.85 -25.20 3.13
CA VAL A 13 -31.86 -24.20 3.59
C VAL A 13 -30.75 -24.88 4.40
N MET A 14 -31.07 -25.89 5.20
CA MET A 14 -30.07 -26.62 6.00
C MET A 14 -29.16 -27.49 5.14
N THR A 15 -29.66 -28.12 4.07
CA THR A 15 -28.80 -28.86 3.13
C THR A 15 -27.90 -27.94 2.30
N LEU A 16 -28.36 -26.73 1.95
CA LEU A 16 -27.56 -25.73 1.26
C LEU A 16 -26.35 -25.26 2.12
N VAL A 17 -26.54 -25.10 3.43
CA VAL A 17 -25.47 -24.71 4.37
C VAL A 17 -24.41 -25.82 4.52
N ILE A 18 -24.81 -27.10 4.45
CA ILE A 18 -23.87 -28.25 4.54
C ILE A 18 -22.98 -28.36 3.29
N THR A 19 -23.44 -27.89 2.12
CA THR A 19 -22.63 -27.88 0.89
C THR A 19 -21.63 -26.73 0.80
N LEU A 20 -21.75 -25.69 1.62
CA LEU A 20 -20.87 -24.51 1.60
C LEU A 20 -19.62 -24.64 2.48
N THR A 21 -19.50 -25.70 3.29
CA THR A 21 -18.32 -25.95 4.16
C THR A 21 -17.32 -26.93 3.57
N ALA A 22 -17.48 -27.35 2.31
CA ALA A 22 -16.47 -28.14 1.60
C ALA A 22 -15.35 -27.21 1.08
N THR A 23 -14.52 -26.70 1.98
CA THR A 23 -13.19 -26.20 1.61
C THR A 23 -12.31 -27.43 1.32
N PRO A 24 -11.76 -27.60 0.10
CA PRO A 24 -10.66 -28.53 -0.08
C PRO A 24 -9.49 -28.03 0.77
N THR A 25 -9.04 -28.86 1.71
CA THR A 25 -7.72 -28.72 2.33
C THR A 25 -6.71 -28.88 1.20
N MET A 26 -6.25 -27.76 0.63
CA MET A 26 -5.00 -27.78 -0.12
C MET A 26 -3.90 -28.00 0.91
N GLU A 27 -3.28 -29.17 0.82
CA GLU A 27 -2.04 -29.52 1.46
C GLU A 27 -1.01 -28.41 1.20
N GLU A 28 -0.34 -27.97 2.26
CA GLU A 28 0.86 -27.15 2.15
C GLU A 28 1.92 -27.94 1.37
N PRO A 29 2.46 -27.42 0.25
CA PRO A 29 3.73 -27.92 -0.24
C PRO A 29 4.79 -27.42 0.75
N HIS A 30 5.29 -28.35 1.57
CA HIS A 30 6.56 -28.20 2.28
C HIS A 30 7.64 -27.86 1.25
N PHE A 31 7.96 -26.58 1.12
CA PHE A 31 9.14 -26.13 0.40
C PHE A 31 10.28 -26.11 1.41
N GLU A 32 11.07 -27.18 1.44
CA GLU A 32 12.38 -27.17 2.08
C GLU A 32 13.23 -26.12 1.36
N VAL A 33 13.45 -24.97 2.01
CA VAL A 33 14.47 -24.02 1.58
C VAL A 33 15.80 -24.58 2.08
N ASP A 34 16.50 -25.26 1.18
CA ASP A 34 17.90 -25.62 1.38
C ASP A 34 18.70 -24.38 1.75
N LYS A 35 19.36 -24.49 2.90
CA LYS A 35 20.23 -23.47 3.47
C LYS A 35 21.59 -23.59 2.79
N ASP A 36 21.69 -23.12 1.55
CA ASP A 36 22.99 -22.91 0.93
C ASP A 36 23.60 -21.59 1.42
N THR A 37 24.60 -21.79 2.27
CA THR A 37 25.56 -20.78 2.67
C THR A 37 26.44 -20.48 1.47
N ALA A 38 26.33 -19.28 0.91
CA ALA A 38 27.36 -18.71 0.04
C ALA A 38 27.49 -17.22 0.32
N THR A 39 28.45 -16.91 1.18
CA THR A 39 29.31 -15.74 1.00
C THR A 39 29.76 -15.69 -0.46
N ASP A 40 29.39 -14.65 -1.21
CA ASP A 40 30.33 -14.05 -2.15
C ASP A 40 29.87 -12.67 -2.64
N THR A 41 30.63 -11.68 -2.20
CA THR A 41 31.03 -10.50 -2.96
C THR A 41 31.06 -10.76 -4.47
N SER A 42 30.24 -10.02 -5.23
CA SER A 42 30.55 -9.73 -6.63
C SER A 42 29.89 -8.42 -7.04
N ASP A 43 30.72 -7.38 -7.06
CA ASP A 43 30.60 -6.24 -7.98
C ASP A 43 30.24 -6.71 -9.40
N LEU A 44 29.55 -5.83 -10.17
CA LEU A 44 29.57 -5.65 -11.65
C LEU A 44 28.17 -5.30 -12.23
N PRO A 45 28.05 -4.72 -13.45
CA PRO A 45 28.79 -3.62 -14.06
C PRO A 45 27.85 -2.49 -14.57
N LEU A 46 28.37 -1.26 -14.65
CA LEU A 46 27.69 -0.08 -15.17
C LEU A 46 27.72 -0.04 -16.72
N PRO A 47 26.65 0.33 -17.44
CA PRO A 47 26.72 0.57 -18.88
C PRO A 47 27.32 1.94 -19.20
N GLU A 48 28.40 1.95 -19.97
CA GLU A 48 28.97 3.12 -20.63
C GLU A 48 28.12 3.50 -21.85
N SER A 49 27.47 4.68 -21.82
CA SER A 49 27.33 5.62 -22.95
C SER A 49 26.09 6.51 -22.81
N LEU A 50 26.33 7.81 -22.53
CA LEU A 50 25.65 9.00 -23.11
C LEU A 50 25.83 10.22 -22.18
N LYS A 51 26.73 11.14 -22.57
CA LYS A 51 27.02 12.42 -21.89
C LYS A 51 26.04 13.52 -22.35
N PRO A 52 25.51 14.37 -21.45
CA PRO A 52 25.08 15.72 -21.79
C PRO A 52 26.15 16.76 -21.39
N SER A 53 26.41 17.67 -22.32
CA SER A 53 27.42 18.74 -22.26
C SER A 53 26.88 20.00 -21.58
N TYR A 54 27.63 20.58 -20.63
CA TYR A 54 27.53 22.02 -20.30
C TYR A 54 28.93 22.62 -20.10
N LEU A 55 29.24 23.59 -20.98
CA LEU A 55 30.32 24.58 -20.95
C LEU A 55 30.27 25.43 -19.66
N ARG A 56 31.30 26.12 -19.14
CA ARG A 56 32.75 26.25 -19.35
C ARG A 56 33.22 27.04 -18.12
N GLY A 57 34.07 26.45 -17.27
CA GLY A 57 34.61 27.09 -16.07
C GLY A 57 35.95 26.45 -15.70
N THR A 58 36.97 27.28 -15.50
CA THR A 58 38.41 26.97 -15.59
C THR A 58 38.94 25.95 -14.57
N SER A 59 39.20 24.74 -15.06
CA SER A 59 40.34 23.83 -14.80
C SER A 59 41.15 23.98 -13.50
N ARG A 60 40.79 23.18 -12.49
CA ARG A 60 41.73 22.38 -11.67
C ARG A 60 41.33 20.91 -11.85
N PHE A 61 42.18 20.11 -12.51
CA PHE A 61 41.90 18.74 -12.98
C PHE A 61 41.88 17.71 -11.84
N LEU A 62 40.85 17.73 -11.00
CA LEU A 62 40.42 16.55 -10.23
C LEU A 62 39.08 16.09 -10.80
N ALA A 63 39.03 14.83 -11.24
CA ALA A 63 37.91 14.23 -11.94
C ALA A 63 36.57 14.40 -11.19
N GLN A 64 35.81 15.44 -11.55
CA GLN A 64 34.43 15.59 -11.09
C GLN A 64 33.58 14.55 -11.82
N LYS A 65 33.44 13.36 -11.22
CA LYS A 65 32.44 12.38 -11.63
C LYS A 65 31.07 13.09 -11.58
N PRO A 66 30.26 13.09 -12.65
CA PRO A 66 28.94 13.69 -12.61
C PRO A 66 28.11 12.96 -11.56
N ARG A 67 27.62 13.69 -10.56
CA ARG A 67 26.71 13.13 -9.56
C ARG A 67 25.40 12.80 -10.27
N VAL A 68 25.17 11.52 -10.54
CA VAL A 68 23.88 11.05 -11.05
C VAL A 68 22.88 11.16 -9.90
N VAL A 69 21.90 12.05 -10.05
CA VAL A 69 20.80 12.13 -9.10
C VAL A 69 19.86 10.95 -9.38
N MET A 70 19.80 10.02 -8.44
CA MET A 70 18.95 8.83 -8.53
C MET A 70 17.51 9.20 -8.17
N THR A 71 16.78 9.78 -9.12
CA THR A 71 15.37 10.15 -8.96
C THR A 71 14.43 9.09 -9.51
N CYS A 72 13.23 8.97 -8.93
CA CYS A 72 12.30 7.89 -9.28
C CYS A 72 11.68 8.01 -10.68
N ASP A 73 11.68 9.20 -11.29
CA ASP A 73 11.24 9.41 -12.68
C ASP A 73 12.18 8.75 -13.69
N LYS A 74 13.46 8.57 -13.34
CA LYS A 74 14.46 7.87 -14.15
C LYS A 74 14.73 6.46 -13.68
N PHE A 75 14.61 6.22 -12.37
CA PHE A 75 14.88 4.94 -11.74
C PHE A 75 13.68 4.48 -10.89
N PRO A 76 12.60 3.95 -11.50
CA PRO A 76 11.36 3.62 -10.78
C PRO A 76 11.56 2.65 -9.61
N ARG A 77 12.56 1.75 -9.71
CA ARG A 77 12.87 0.76 -8.67
C ARG A 77 13.34 1.37 -7.35
N VAL A 78 13.78 2.63 -7.34
CA VAL A 78 14.24 3.29 -6.11
C VAL A 78 13.11 3.40 -5.06
N CYS A 79 11.86 3.50 -5.51
CA CYS A 79 10.71 3.56 -4.61
C CYS A 79 10.33 2.20 -4.00
N GLY A 80 10.80 1.10 -4.58
CA GLY A 80 10.61 -0.25 -4.04
C GLY A 80 11.59 -0.63 -2.93
N ALA A 81 12.58 0.20 -2.64
CA ALA A 81 13.52 -0.04 -1.55
C ALA A 81 12.81 -0.03 -0.19
N LYS A 82 13.23 -0.89 0.76
CA LYS A 82 12.61 -0.99 2.09
C LYS A 82 12.63 0.32 2.89
N SER A 83 13.61 1.18 2.64
CA SER A 83 13.75 2.50 3.27
C SER A 83 13.06 3.63 2.50
N SER A 84 12.40 3.32 1.38
CA SER A 84 11.64 4.31 0.62
C SER A 84 10.40 4.76 1.40
N PRO A 85 10.02 6.05 1.34
CA PRO A 85 8.76 6.53 1.95
C PRO A 85 7.49 5.90 1.36
N GLY A 86 7.59 5.31 0.17
CA GLY A 86 6.52 4.56 -0.44
C GLY A 86 6.84 4.11 -1.87
N PRO A 87 5.96 3.31 -2.48
CA PRO A 87 6.19 2.70 -3.79
C PRO A 87 5.93 3.65 -4.97
N ASP A 88 5.22 4.76 -4.75
CA ASP A 88 4.71 5.62 -5.82
C ASP A 88 5.66 6.78 -6.12
N CYS A 89 5.97 7.00 -7.39
CA CYS A 89 6.80 8.12 -7.80
C CYS A 89 5.94 9.36 -8.10
N CYS A 90 5.99 10.37 -7.24
CA CYS A 90 5.34 11.65 -7.42
C CYS A 90 6.37 12.78 -7.48
N LYS A 91 6.45 13.49 -8.61
CA LYS A 91 7.38 14.64 -8.80
C LYS A 91 8.82 14.33 -8.40
N LYS A 92 9.35 13.18 -8.84
CA LYS A 92 10.73 12.69 -8.55
C LYS A 92 10.96 12.24 -7.11
N GLN A 93 9.93 12.23 -6.27
CA GLN A 93 9.98 11.75 -4.90
C GLN A 93 9.13 10.50 -4.75
N CYS A 94 9.61 9.56 -3.95
CA CYS A 94 8.85 8.38 -3.59
C CYS A 94 7.89 8.73 -2.44
N VAL A 95 6.62 8.40 -2.61
CA VAL A 95 5.55 8.61 -1.63
C VAL A 95 4.66 7.38 -1.58
N ASN A 96 3.77 7.32 -0.60
CA ASN A 96 2.76 6.27 -0.50
C ASN A 96 1.39 6.89 -0.72
N VAL A 97 0.76 6.67 -1.88
CA VAL A 97 -0.55 7.27 -2.17
C VAL A 97 -1.67 6.75 -1.28
N MET A 98 -1.44 5.65 -0.54
CA MET A 98 -2.43 5.06 0.36
C MET A 98 -2.49 5.75 1.72
N THR A 99 -1.44 6.48 2.11
CA THR A 99 -1.30 7.07 3.45
C THR A 99 -0.82 8.53 3.43
N ASP A 100 -0.21 9.00 2.35
CA ASP A 100 0.25 10.37 2.22
C ASP A 100 -0.93 11.33 1.97
N ARG A 101 -1.16 12.21 2.94
CA ARG A 101 -2.20 13.24 2.90
C ARG A 101 -2.06 14.21 1.72
N SER A 102 -0.86 14.40 1.20
CA SER A 102 -0.57 15.30 0.08
C SER A 102 -0.66 14.63 -1.31
N ASN A 103 -0.73 13.30 -1.35
CA ASN A 103 -0.76 12.50 -2.57
C ASN A 103 -1.81 11.36 -2.46
N CYS A 104 -2.96 11.63 -1.84
CA CYS A 104 -3.91 10.59 -1.44
C CYS A 104 -4.68 10.02 -2.63
N GLY A 105 -4.46 8.74 -2.92
CA GLY A 105 -5.02 7.99 -4.05
C GLY A 105 -4.39 8.35 -5.40
N MET A 106 -3.75 9.51 -5.53
CA MET A 106 -2.98 9.92 -6.71
C MET A 106 -2.05 11.08 -6.38
N CYS A 107 -0.98 11.24 -7.17
CA CYS A 107 -0.02 12.32 -7.01
C CYS A 107 -0.69 13.70 -7.02
N GLY A 108 -0.37 14.53 -6.03
CA GLY A 108 -0.86 15.91 -5.90
C GLY A 108 -2.29 16.04 -5.36
N ARG A 109 -3.02 14.94 -5.12
CA ARG A 109 -4.33 14.99 -4.47
C ARG A 109 -4.17 15.19 -2.97
N LYS A 110 -4.29 16.44 -2.53
CA LYS A 110 -4.20 16.81 -1.12
C LYS A 110 -5.56 16.73 -0.43
N CYS A 111 -5.63 16.05 0.71
CA CYS A 111 -6.84 16.03 1.55
C CYS A 111 -7.06 17.38 2.26
N LYS A 112 -8.31 17.68 2.62
CA LYS A 112 -8.68 18.92 3.32
C LYS A 112 -8.09 18.98 4.73
N TYR A 113 -8.16 20.16 5.37
CA TYR A 113 -7.55 20.41 6.69
C TYR A 113 -7.87 19.33 7.74
N SER A 114 -9.15 18.97 7.86
CA SER A 114 -9.65 17.98 8.83
C SER A 114 -9.65 16.53 8.33
N GLU A 115 -9.08 16.27 7.15
CA GLU A 115 -9.07 14.93 6.55
C GLU A 115 -7.67 14.32 6.61
N MET A 116 -7.63 12.99 6.72
CA MET A 116 -6.43 12.17 6.58
C MET A 116 -6.55 11.28 5.34
N CYS A 117 -5.42 10.82 4.81
CA CYS A 117 -5.43 9.79 3.79
C CYS A 117 -5.55 8.42 4.46
N CYS A 118 -6.57 7.66 4.09
CA CYS A 118 -6.78 6.30 4.54
C CYS A 118 -7.11 5.45 3.33
N GLN A 119 -6.22 4.51 3.01
CA GLN A 119 -6.39 3.57 1.89
C GLN A 119 -6.61 4.28 0.54
N GLY A 120 -5.96 5.44 0.33
CA GLY A 120 -6.08 6.22 -0.90
C GLY A 120 -7.32 7.12 -0.97
N GLU A 121 -8.11 7.18 0.10
CA GLU A 121 -9.27 8.06 0.23
C GLU A 121 -9.06 9.11 1.31
N CYS A 122 -9.48 10.33 1.02
CA CYS A 122 -9.51 11.39 2.04
C CYS A 122 -10.74 11.21 2.91
N VAL A 123 -10.52 10.90 4.19
CA VAL A 123 -11.59 10.64 5.17
C VAL A 123 -11.44 11.59 6.35
N ASN A 124 -12.56 12.00 6.93
CA ASN A 124 -12.56 12.86 8.12
C ASN A 124 -12.68 12.00 9.38
N PRO A 125 -11.60 11.79 10.15
CA PRO A 125 -11.65 10.92 11.31
C PRO A 125 -12.54 11.46 12.44
N SER A 126 -12.94 12.73 12.42
CA SER A 126 -13.80 13.30 13.46
C SER A 126 -15.28 12.94 13.30
N SER A 127 -15.69 12.53 12.10
CA SER A 127 -17.11 12.27 11.78
C SER A 127 -17.34 10.99 10.98
N ASP A 128 -16.31 10.44 10.34
CA ASP A 128 -16.44 9.22 9.55
C ASP A 128 -16.58 8.00 10.47
N LYS A 129 -17.74 7.34 10.39
CA LYS A 129 -18.06 6.15 11.17
C LYS A 129 -17.12 4.96 10.90
N LYS A 130 -16.54 4.84 9.69
CA LYS A 130 -15.63 3.76 9.30
C LYS A 130 -14.17 4.05 9.68
N HIS A 131 -13.83 5.33 9.89
CA HIS A 131 -12.46 5.79 10.12
C HIS A 131 -12.36 6.71 11.35
N CYS A 132 -13.14 6.42 12.40
CA CYS A 132 -13.33 7.33 13.53
C CYS A 132 -12.07 7.44 14.41
N GLY A 133 -11.53 8.64 14.56
CA GLY A 133 -10.29 8.91 15.31
C GLY A 133 -9.00 8.43 14.62
N LYS A 134 -9.06 7.34 13.86
CA LYS A 134 -7.96 6.81 13.05
C LYS A 134 -8.46 5.99 11.86
N CYS A 135 -7.61 5.82 10.86
CA CYS A 135 -7.86 4.97 9.70
C CYS A 135 -8.27 3.55 10.13
N ASN A 136 -9.32 3.01 9.50
CA ASN A 136 -9.90 1.69 9.74
C ASN A 136 -10.48 1.45 11.15
N ASN A 137 -10.85 2.51 11.86
CA ASN A 137 -11.53 2.37 13.15
C ASN A 137 -13.04 2.57 13.00
N LYS A 138 -13.74 1.49 12.69
CA LYS A 138 -15.18 1.49 12.50
C LYS A 138 -15.92 1.46 13.84
N CYS A 139 -16.83 2.40 14.06
CA CYS A 139 -17.70 2.37 15.23
C CYS A 139 -18.74 1.23 15.14
N LYS A 140 -19.14 0.70 16.31
CA LYS A 140 -20.15 -0.35 16.44
C LYS A 140 -21.48 0.05 15.78
N LYS A 141 -22.32 -0.94 15.45
CA LYS A 141 -23.69 -0.66 14.98
C LYS A 141 -24.42 0.18 16.05
N GLY A 142 -25.17 1.18 15.60
CA GLY A 142 -25.87 2.12 16.50
C GLY A 142 -25.04 3.30 17.03
N SER A 143 -23.70 3.24 17.09
CA SER A 143 -22.90 4.37 17.55
C SER A 143 -22.50 5.34 16.43
N ALA A 144 -22.45 6.63 16.76
CA ALA A 144 -21.95 7.69 15.90
C ALA A 144 -20.45 7.93 16.17
N CYS A 145 -19.77 8.52 15.18
CA CYS A 145 -18.47 9.13 15.36
C CYS A 145 -18.67 10.62 15.61
N LEU A 146 -18.33 11.09 16.80
CA LEU A 146 -18.42 12.51 17.16
C LEU A 146 -17.08 12.92 17.76
N TYR A 147 -16.50 14.01 17.24
CA TYR A 147 -15.20 14.53 17.65
C TYR A 147 -14.07 13.48 17.62
N GLY A 148 -14.17 12.47 16.76
CA GLY A 148 -13.20 11.39 16.63
C GLY A 148 -13.33 10.27 17.65
N MET A 149 -14.43 10.21 18.39
CA MET A 149 -14.73 9.18 19.37
C MET A 149 -16.01 8.42 19.01
N CYS A 150 -15.95 7.10 19.11
CA CYS A 150 -17.15 6.26 19.00
C CYS A 150 -17.93 6.32 20.31
N SER A 151 -19.24 6.52 20.23
CA SER A 151 -20.12 6.60 21.41
C SER A 151 -19.79 7.75 22.37
N TYR A 152 -19.31 8.89 21.85
CA TYR A 152 -19.23 10.13 22.62
C TYR A 152 -20.62 10.51 23.13
N ALA A 153 -20.75 10.72 24.43
CA ALA A 153 -21.98 11.07 25.13
C ALA A 153 -21.83 12.43 25.80
#